data_AF-A0AA86NEJ9-F1
#
_entry.id   AF-A0AA86NEJ9-F1
#
_cell.length_a   1.000
_cell.length_b   1.000
_cell.length_c   1.000
_cell.angle_alpha   90.00
_cell.angle_beta   90.00
_cell.angle_gamma   90.00
#
_symmetry.space_group_name_H-M   'P 1'
#
loop_
_entity.id
_entity.type
_entity.pdbx_description
1 polymer ?
#
loop_
_entity_poly.entity_id
_entity_poly.type
_entity_poly.pdbx_seq_one_letter_code
_entity_poly.pdbx_strand_id
1 'polypeptide(L)' 'MTQYEISSNQVTYSTLDNKKPILHAVQYMITFNLSIRQAADLFNIPKSTLHRCFKKQMEQQNKQISQELVAQLKKCQQLE' A
#
# COMPACT_ATOMS: atom_id res chain seq x y z
N MET A 1 27.84 -11.41 7.61
CA MET A 1 27.17 -10.30 6.88
C MET A 1 26.60 -10.89 5.61
N THR A 2 25.33 -11.26 5.60
CA THR A 2 24.66 -11.83 4.43
C THR A 2 24.28 -10.69 3.48
N GLN A 3 25.03 -10.57 2.38
CA GLN A 3 24.65 -9.71 1.26
C GLN A 3 23.48 -10.39 0.54
N TYR A 4 22.26 -9.88 0.78
CA TYR A 4 21.12 -10.23 -0.04
C TYR A 4 21.25 -9.46 -1.37
N GLU A 5 21.85 -10.13 -2.36
CA GLU A 5 21.77 -9.73 -3.76
C GLU A 5 20.32 -9.88 -4.22
N ILE A 6 19.55 -8.82 -4.06
CA ILE A 6 18.24 -8.70 -4.70
C ILE A 6 18.52 -8.21 -6.12
N SER A 7 18.60 -9.17 -7.04
CA SER A 7 18.65 -8.93 -8.48
C SER A 7 17.68 -7.82 -8.87
N SER A 8 18.27 -6.72 -9.33
CA SER A 8 17.60 -5.54 -9.85
C SER A 8 16.89 -5.89 -11.17
N ASN A 9 15.73 -6.55 -11.07
CA ASN A 9 14.76 -6.55 -12.16
C ASN A 9 14.04 -5.19 -12.13
N GLN A 10 14.69 -4.21 -12.74
CA GLN A 10 14.11 -2.91 -13.06
C GLN A 10 12.95 -3.12 -14.05
N VAL A 11 11.74 -3.35 -13.53
CA VAL A 11 10.52 -3.30 -14.33
C VAL A 11 10.27 -1.83 -14.64
N THR A 12 10.69 -1.37 -15.81
CA THR A 12 10.39 -0.03 -16.30
C THR A 12 8.89 0.06 -16.62
N TYR A 13 8.08 0.51 -15.66
CA TYR A 13 6.65 0.79 -15.83
C TYR A 13 6.42 2.07 -16.63
N SER A 14 6.92 2.13 -17.86
CA SER A 14 6.99 3.38 -18.63
C SER A 14 5.69 3.76 -19.36
N THR A 15 4.64 2.93 -19.42
CA THR A 15 3.55 3.22 -20.38
C THR A 15 2.16 2.64 -20.14
N LEU A 16 1.69 2.46 -18.90
CA LEU A 16 0.31 2.00 -18.65
C LEU A 16 -0.33 2.77 -17.50
N ASP A 17 -1.30 3.65 -17.83
CA ASP A 17 -2.23 4.35 -16.92
C ASP A 17 -1.63 4.79 -15.57
N ASN A 18 -1.31 6.08 -15.40
CA ASN A 18 -0.72 6.69 -14.20
C ASN A 18 -1.30 6.27 -12.82
N LYS A 19 -2.46 5.61 -12.76
CA LYS A 19 -3.07 5.08 -11.53
C LYS A 19 -2.65 3.64 -11.17
N LYS A 20 -2.36 2.78 -12.15
CA LYS A 20 -1.93 1.38 -11.93
C LYS A 20 -0.57 1.25 -11.22
N PRO A 21 0.48 2.03 -11.56
CA PRO A 21 1.78 1.89 -10.91
C PRO A 21 1.76 2.38 -9.46
N ILE A 22 0.94 3.38 -9.12
CA ILE A 22 0.84 3.90 -7.76
C ILE A 22 0.20 2.89 -6.81
N LEU A 23 -0.89 2.24 -7.22
CA LEU A 23 -1.52 1.20 -6.41
C LEU A 23 -0.60 0.01 -6.21
N HIS A 24 0.13 -0.39 -7.26
CA HIS A 24 1.10 -1.46 -7.16
C HIS A 24 2.26 -1.09 -6.22
N ALA A 25 2.78 0.14 -6.30
CA ALA A 25 3.81 0.65 -5.40
C ALA A 25 3.36 0.66 -3.93
N VAL A 26 2.12 1.09 -3.65
CA VAL A 26 1.56 1.06 -2.29
C VAL A 26 1.39 -0.36 -1.79
N GLN A 27 0.88 -1.28 -2.62
CA GLN A 27 0.75 -2.69 -2.24
C GLN A 27 2.12 -3.30 -1.93
N TYR A 28 3.11 -3.03 -2.77
CA TYR A 28 4.48 -3.52 -2.60
C TYR A 28 5.11 -2.95 -1.32
N MET A 29 4.85 -1.69 -0.98
CA MET A 29 5.26 -1.10 0.29
C MET A 29 4.70 -1.86 1.50
N ILE A 30 3.41 -2.21 1.47
CA ILE A 30 2.75 -2.92 2.55
C ILE A 30 3.28 -4.34 2.67
N THR A 31 3.41 -5.06 1.56
CA THR A 31 3.86 -6.46 1.55
C THR A 31 5.31 -6.63 1.97
N PHE A 32 6.20 -5.72 1.53
CA PHE A 32 7.65 -5.83 1.74
C PHE A 32 8.20 -4.86 2.79
N ASN A 33 7.31 -4.16 3.51
CA ASN A 33 7.66 -3.14 4.51
C ASN A 33 8.68 -2.09 3.99
N LEU A 34 8.50 -1.65 2.74
CA LEU A 34 9.39 -0.66 2.11
C LEU A 34 9.02 0.75 2.55
N SER A 35 10.06 1.57 2.73
CA SER A 35 9.86 3.01 2.95
C SER A 35 9.32 3.70 1.70
N ILE A 36 8.60 4.82 1.91
CA ILE A 36 8.10 5.68 0.81
C ILE A 36 9.23 6.11 -0.12
N ARG A 37 10.43 6.35 0.44
CA ARG A 37 11.61 6.72 -0.34
C ARG A 37 12.01 5.58 -1.28
N GLN A 38 12.20 4.38 -0.74
CA GLN A 38 12.58 3.21 -1.54
C GLN A 38 11.56 2.91 -2.63
N ALA A 39 10.26 2.96 -2.31
CA ALA A 39 9.21 2.73 -3.29
C ALA A 39 9.11 3.85 -4.35
N ALA A 40 9.33 5.12 -3.97
CA ALA A 40 9.40 6.22 -4.93
C ALA A 40 10.55 6.03 -5.93
N ASP A 41 11.72 5.62 -5.44
CA ASP A 41 12.90 5.39 -6.25
C ASP A 41 12.73 4.13 -7.15
N LEU A 42 12.10 3.06 -6.63
CA LEU A 42 11.84 1.81 -7.36
C LEU A 42 10.79 1.95 -8.47
N PHE A 43 9.69 2.65 -8.20
CA PHE A 43 8.58 2.80 -9.16
C PHE A 43 8.67 4.08 -9.97
N ASN A 44 9.70 4.91 -9.76
CA ASN A 44 9.87 6.23 -10.35
C ASN A 44 8.63 7.13 -10.18
N ILE A 45 8.08 7.15 -8.96
CA ILE A 45 6.88 7.91 -8.61
C ILE A 45 7.28 9.05 -7.67
N PRO A 46 6.79 10.28 -7.88
CA PRO A 46 7.04 11.37 -6.94
C PRO A 46 6.61 11.01 -5.52
N LYS A 47 7.50 11.24 -4.54
CA LYS A 47 7.26 10.93 -3.12
C LYS A 47 5.96 11.54 -2.59
N SER A 48 5.63 12.76 -3.02
CA SER A 48 4.39 13.47 -2.64
C SER A 48 3.14 12.74 -3.15
N THR A 49 3.16 12.27 -4.39
CA THR A 49 2.09 11.47 -4.98
C THR A 49 1.93 10.15 -4.23
N LEU A 50 3.04 9.46 -3.98
CA LEU A 50 3.02 8.17 -3.29
C LEU A 50 2.54 8.31 -1.84
N HIS A 51 3.03 9.31 -1.10
CA HIS A 51 2.60 9.61 0.26
C HIS A 51 1.11 9.94 0.34
N ARG A 52 0.59 10.77 -0.58
CA ARG A 52 -0.84 11.11 -0.63
C ARG A 52 -1.69 9.86 -0.87
N CYS A 53 -1.28 9.00 -1.79
CA CYS A 53 -2.00 7.76 -2.11
C CYS A 53 -1.92 6.74 -0.97
N PHE A 54 -0.74 6.56 -0.38
CA PHE A 54 -0.52 5.69 0.77
C PHE A 54 -1.39 6.11 1.96
N LYS A 55 -1.37 7.40 2.32
CA LYS A 55 -2.19 7.96 3.40
C LYS A 55 -3.68 7.70 3.18
N LYS A 56 -4.18 8.02 1.98
CA LYS A 56 -5.59 7.80 1.62
C LYS A 56 -5.99 6.32 1.72
N GLN A 57 -5.11 5.41 1.31
CA GLN A 57 -5.36 3.98 1.38
C GLN A 57 -5.42 3.47 2.83
N MET A 58 -4.50 3.91 3.69
CA MET A 58 -4.53 3.61 5.13
C MET A 58 -5.79 4.13 5.80
N GLU A 59 -6.19 5.38 5.53
CA GLU A 59 -7.42 5.97 6.05
C GLU A 59 -8.66 5.17 5.63
N GLN A 60 -8.71 4.73 4.37
CA GLN A 60 -9.81 3.94 3.86
C GLN A 60 -9.86 2.54 4.49
N GLN A 61 -8.72 1.87 4.67
CA GLN A 61 -8.65 0.58 5.35
C GLN A 61 -9.06 0.69 6.83
N ASN A 62 -8.58 1.71 7.54
CA ASN A 62 -8.96 1.95 8.93
C ASN A 62 -10.48 2.16 9.07
N LYS A 63 -11.08 2.92 8.15
CA LYS A 63 -12.54 3.13 8.13
C LYS A 63 -13.30 1.81 7.93
N GLN A 64 -12.85 0.97 7.00
CA GLN A 64 -13.47 -0.34 6.76
C GLN A 64 -13.37 -1.26 7.97
N ILE A 65 -12.20 -1.33 8.61
CA ILE A 65 -11.98 -2.13 9.82
C ILE A 65 -12.89 -1.65 10.95
N SER A 66 -13.01 -0.33 11.16
CA SER A 66 -13.92 0.20 12.19
C SER A 66 -15.38 -0.13 11.91
N GLN A 67 -15.81 -0.05 10.65
CA GLN A 67 -17.19 -0.40 10.26
C GLN A 67 -17.48 -1.89 10.45
N GLU A 68 -16.54 -2.75 10.05
CA GLU A 68 -16.64 -4.20 10.22
C GLU A 68 -16.68 -4.57 11.70
N LEU A 69 -15.82 -3.98 12.53
CA LEU A 69 -15.83 -4.21 13.97
C LEU A 69 -17.15 -3.82 14.62
N VAL A 70 -17.73 -2.67 14.23
CA VAL A 70 -19.05 -2.24 14.70
C VAL A 70 -20.15 -3.20 14.24
N ALA A 71 -20.08 -3.71 13.01
CA ALA A 71 -21.04 -4.69 12.51
C ALA A 71 -20.98 -6.01 13.28
N GLN A 72 -19.78 -6.50 13.58
CA GLN A 72 -19.57 -7.72 14.37
C GLN A 72 -20.07 -7.55 15.81
N LEU A 73 -19.76 -6.43 16.47
CA LEU A 73 -20.25 -6.12 17.81
C LEU A 73 -21.78 -6.12 17.88
N LYS A 74 -22.44 -5.48 16.89
CA LYS A 74 -23.90 -5.48 16.81
C LYS A 74 -24.47 -6.89 16.60
N LYS A 75 -23.80 -7.73 15.80
CA LYS A 75 -24.22 -9.11 15.58
C LYS A 75 -24.13 -9.95 16.86
N CYS A 76 -23.10 -9.75 17.68
CA CYS A 76 -22.96 -10.42 18.96
C CYS A 76 -24.03 -9.99 19.99
N GLN A 77 -24.49 -8.73 19.94
CA GLN A 77 -25.51 -8.20 20.85
C GLN A 77 -26.96 -8.57 20.49
N GLN A 78 -27.20 -9.11 19.28
CA GLN A 78 -28.55 -9.52 18.82
C GLN A 78 -28.83 -11.02 19.01
N LEU A 79 -27.90 -11.73 19.66
CA LEU A 79 -27.99 -13.17 19.95
C LEU A 79 -28.38 -13.48 21.41
N GLU A 80 -28.71 -12.45 22.19
CA GLU A 80 -29.30 -12.52 23.53
C GLU A 80 -30.80 -12.20 23.49
#